data_AF-A0A2V5VGD1-F1
#
_entry.id   AF-A0A2V5VGD1-F1
#
_cell.length_a   1.000
_cell.length_b   1.000
_cell.length_c   1.000
_cell.angle_alpha   90.00
_cell.angle_beta   90.00
_cell.angle_gamma   90.00
#
_symmetry.space_group_name_H-M   'P 1'
#
loop_
_entity.id
_entity.type
_entity.pdbx_description
1 polymer ?
#
loop_
_entity_poly.entity_id
_entity_poly.type
_entity_poly.pdbx_seq_one_letter_code
_entity_poly.pdbx_strand_id
1 'polypeptide(L)'
;EANSVWMTRFPTEDMRQQYTHKLGNLVLLARKKNSQAQNYDFDLKKQKYFSTAKGVSPFALTTMVLTEKQWTPGVLDARQNRLVNALKTLWNLGPNRPSLVRFLYMVLFCD
;
A
#
# COMPACT_ATOMS: atom_id res chain seq x y z
N GLU A 1 -3.28 -20.04 8.75
CA GLU A 1 -2.76 -21.41 8.66
C GLU A 1 -1.28 -21.37 8.36
N ALA A 2 -0.50 -22.29 8.94
CA ALA A 2 0.97 -22.27 8.96
C ALA A 2 1.65 -22.43 7.58
N ASN A 3 0.88 -22.54 6.49
CA ASN A 3 1.36 -22.73 5.12
C ASN A 3 1.10 -21.51 4.21
N SER A 4 0.73 -20.35 4.76
CA SER A 4 0.51 -19.17 3.91
C SER A 4 1.85 -18.67 3.36
N VAL A 5 1.86 -18.28 2.07
CA VAL A 5 3.06 -17.70 1.41
C VAL A 5 3.60 -16.51 2.21
N TRP A 6 2.70 -15.80 2.91
CA TRP A 6 3.06 -14.75 3.86
C TRP A 6 3.97 -15.26 4.99
N MET A 7 3.63 -16.36 5.66
CA MET A 7 4.44 -16.91 6.75
C MET A 7 5.81 -17.39 6.25
N THR A 8 5.89 -17.91 5.02
CA THR A 8 7.17 -18.31 4.41
C THR A 8 8.06 -17.10 4.09
N ARG A 9 7.47 -15.99 3.59
CA ARG A 9 8.23 -14.79 3.21
C ARG A 9 8.56 -13.87 4.41
N PHE A 10 7.79 -13.98 5.49
CA PHE A 10 7.95 -13.23 6.73
C PHE A 10 7.97 -14.23 7.90
N PRO A 11 9.09 -14.96 8.09
CA PRO A 11 9.15 -16.13 8.97
C PRO A 11 9.08 -15.80 10.45
N THR A 12 9.67 -14.69 10.88
CA THR A 12 9.64 -14.26 12.28
C THR A 12 8.44 -13.37 12.58
N GLU A 13 7.98 -13.41 13.83
CA GLU A 13 6.89 -12.56 14.28
C GLU A 13 7.27 -11.07 14.20
N ASP A 14 8.51 -10.73 14.60
CA ASP A 14 9.03 -9.37 14.52
C ASP A 14 9.00 -8.82 13.09
N MET A 15 9.38 -9.63 12.09
CA MET A 15 9.28 -9.24 10.68
C MET A 15 7.82 -8.99 10.28
N ARG A 16 6.89 -9.87 10.69
CA ARG A 16 5.47 -9.67 10.37
C ARG A 16 4.93 -8.39 10.99
N GLN A 17 5.24 -8.11 12.25
CA GLN A 17 4.83 -6.88 12.92
C GLN A 17 5.39 -5.64 12.23
N GLN A 18 6.68 -5.68 11.87
CA GLN A 18 7.34 -4.58 11.17
C GLN A 18 6.72 -4.31 9.80
N TYR A 19 6.46 -5.35 8.99
CA TYR A 19 6.01 -5.19 7.61
C TYR A 19 4.50 -5.02 7.45
N THR A 20 3.70 -5.50 8.41
CA THR A 20 2.22 -5.41 8.33
C THR A 20 1.75 -3.97 8.15
N HIS A 21 2.36 -3.04 8.89
CA HIS A 21 1.96 -1.62 8.91
C HIS A 21 2.81 -0.72 8.01
N LYS A 22 3.73 -1.27 7.21
CA LYS A 22 4.49 -0.47 6.25
C LYS A 22 3.57 0.07 5.17
N LEU A 23 3.73 1.35 4.82
CA LEU A 23 3.07 1.98 3.68
C LEU A 23 3.28 1.17 2.37
N GLY A 24 4.47 0.58 2.21
CA GLY A 24 4.82 -0.33 1.12
C GLY A 24 3.99 -1.62 1.08
N ASN A 25 3.36 -2.02 2.18
CA ASN A 25 2.43 -3.17 2.26
C ASN A 25 0.95 -2.76 2.11
N LEU A 26 0.62 -1.51 2.42
CA LEU A 26 -0.77 -1.03 2.40
C LEU A 26 -1.26 -0.73 0.98
N VAL A 27 -2.54 -1.01 0.74
CA VAL A 27 -3.19 -0.83 -0.57
C VAL A 27 -4.54 -0.16 -0.36
N LEU A 28 -4.84 0.88 -1.16
CA LEU A 28 -6.13 1.55 -1.09
C LEU A 28 -7.20 0.71 -1.78
N LEU A 29 -8.16 0.23 -1.00
CA LEU A 29 -9.30 -0.54 -1.48
C LEU A 29 -10.59 0.21 -1.16
N ALA A 30 -11.59 0.11 -2.04
CA ALA A 30 -12.93 0.57 -1.73
C ALA A 30 -13.47 -0.18 -0.50
N ARG A 31 -14.23 0.51 0.37
CA ARG A 31 -14.74 -0.03 1.64
C ARG A 31 -15.38 -1.42 1.51
N LYS A 32 -16.23 -1.61 0.49
CA LYS A 32 -16.91 -2.89 0.20
C LYS A 32 -15.93 -4.03 -0.16
N LYS A 33 -14.81 -3.72 -0.82
CA LYS A 33 -13.76 -4.69 -1.15
C LYS A 33 -12.90 -5.01 0.07
N ASN A 34 -12.64 -4.01 0.91
CA ASN A 34 -11.92 -4.20 2.16
C ASN A 34 -12.73 -5.06 3.16
N SER A 35 -14.05 -4.88 3.26
CA SER A 35 -14.89 -5.74 4.11
C SER A 35 -14.99 -7.18 3.61
N GLN A 36 -14.71 -7.41 2.32
CA GLN A 36 -14.60 -8.75 1.71
C GLN A 36 -13.17 -9.31 1.78
N ALA A 37 -12.21 -8.53 2.27
CA ALA A 37 -10.82 -8.95 2.41
C ALA A 37 -10.70 -9.91 3.59
N GLN A 38 -10.46 -11.19 3.30
CA GLN A 38 -10.01 -12.15 4.30
C GLN A 38 -8.48 -12.20 4.33
N ASN A 39 -7.91 -12.93 5.29
CA ASN A 39 -6.48 -13.21 5.42
C ASN A 39 -5.94 -14.18 4.34
N TYR A 40 -6.38 -14.00 3.10
CA TYR A 40 -5.88 -14.74 1.95
C TYR A 40 -4.45 -14.36 1.60
N ASP A 41 -3.77 -15.26 0.89
CA ASP A 41 -2.47 -14.98 0.28
C ASP A 41 -2.54 -13.95 -0.84
N PHE A 42 -1.39 -13.36 -1.15
CA PHE A 42 -1.24 -12.23 -2.07
C PHE A 42 -1.90 -12.48 -3.44
N ASP A 43 -1.65 -13.63 -4.06
CA ASP A 43 -2.16 -13.92 -5.40
C ASP A 43 -3.69 -14.00 -5.44
N LEU A 44 -4.29 -14.62 -4.42
CA LEU A 44 -5.75 -14.69 -4.28
C LEU A 44 -6.35 -13.32 -3.97
N LYS A 45 -5.68 -12.49 -3.16
CA LYS A 45 -6.05 -11.09 -2.92
C LYS A 45 -6.00 -10.29 -4.23
N LYS A 46 -4.93 -10.43 -5.00
CA LYS A 46 -4.74 -9.77 -6.30
C LYS A 46 -5.83 -10.17 -7.31
N GLN A 47 -6.23 -11.44 -7.34
CA GLN A 47 -7.36 -11.85 -8.17
C GLN A 47 -8.69 -11.24 -7.65
N LYS A 48 -9.03 -11.40 -6.36
CA LYS A 48 -10.33 -10.95 -5.82
C LYS A 48 -10.52 -9.43 -5.86
N TYR A 49 -9.46 -8.66 -5.65
CA TYR A 49 -9.56 -7.21 -5.59
C TYR A 49 -9.63 -6.56 -6.97
N PHE A 50 -9.07 -7.21 -7.99
CA PHE A 50 -8.93 -6.60 -9.32
C PHE A 50 -9.63 -7.34 -10.46
N SER A 51 -10.13 -8.56 -10.23
CA SER A 51 -10.96 -9.32 -11.17
C SER A 51 -12.45 -9.13 -10.88
N THR A 52 -13.00 -7.93 -11.15
CA THR A 52 -14.47 -7.75 -11.14
C THR A 52 -14.97 -7.08 -12.40
N ALA A 53 -16.19 -7.45 -12.81
CA ALA A 53 -16.91 -6.98 -13.99
C ALA A 53 -17.09 -5.45 -14.10
N LYS A 54 -16.73 -4.68 -13.06
CA LYS A 54 -16.82 -3.20 -13.00
C LYS A 54 -15.47 -2.48 -13.11
N GLY A 55 -14.40 -3.18 -13.48
CA GLY A 55 -13.10 -2.58 -13.78
C GLY A 55 -12.13 -2.49 -12.59
N VAL A 56 -10.90 -2.07 -12.90
CA VAL A 56 -9.76 -1.90 -11.99
C VAL A 56 -10.08 -0.82 -10.95
N SER A 57 -9.52 -0.94 -9.74
CA SER A 57 -9.60 0.09 -8.69
C SER A 57 -9.32 1.48 -9.26
N PRO A 58 -10.11 2.53 -8.93
CA PRO A 58 -9.88 3.88 -9.42
C PRO A 58 -8.60 4.51 -8.86
N PHE A 59 -7.99 3.89 -7.85
CA PHE A 59 -6.75 4.38 -7.25
C PHE A 59 -5.54 3.90 -8.06
N ALA A 60 -4.87 4.81 -8.78
CA ALA A 60 -3.65 4.51 -9.55
C ALA A 60 -2.55 3.86 -8.69
N LEU A 61 -2.46 4.23 -7.40
CA LEU A 61 -1.53 3.62 -6.43
C LEU A 61 -1.77 2.13 -6.19
N THR A 62 -3.01 1.69 -6.37
CA THR A 62 -3.45 0.31 -6.20
C THR A 62 -3.22 -0.49 -7.49
N THR A 63 -3.34 0.13 -8.65
CA THR A 63 -2.98 -0.49 -9.94
C THR A 63 -1.51 -0.90 -10.01
N MET A 64 -0.60 -0.16 -9.37
CA MET A 64 0.82 -0.56 -9.33
C MET A 64 1.07 -1.87 -8.56
N VAL A 65 0.16 -2.31 -7.70
CA VAL A 65 0.27 -3.64 -7.05
C VAL A 65 -0.01 -4.75 -8.06
N LEU A 66 -0.76 -4.46 -9.14
CA LEU A 66 -1.04 -5.42 -10.19
C LEU A 66 0.21 -5.82 -10.98
N THR A 67 1.20 -4.94 -11.09
CA THR A 67 2.44 -5.23 -11.82
C THR A 67 3.40 -6.10 -11.02
N GLU A 68 3.24 -6.16 -9.69
CA GLU A 68 4.12 -6.95 -8.83
C GLU A 68 3.78 -8.44 -8.93
N LYS A 69 4.79 -9.25 -9.27
CA LYS A 69 4.65 -10.72 -9.37
C LYS A 69 4.74 -11.42 -8.02
N GLN A 70 5.43 -10.79 -7.07
CA GLN A 70 5.69 -11.37 -5.75
C GLN A 70 5.61 -10.28 -4.69
N TRP A 71 5.35 -10.70 -3.46
CA TRP A 71 5.18 -9.84 -2.29
C TRP A 71 6.22 -10.23 -1.24
N THR A 72 7.46 -9.80 -1.49
CA THR A 72 8.64 -10.11 -0.68
C THR A 72 9.10 -8.85 0.06
N PRO A 73 9.93 -8.96 1.12
CA PRO A 73 10.49 -7.81 1.82
C PRO A 73 11.12 -6.77 0.86
N GLY A 74 11.92 -7.21 -0.12
CA GLY A 74 12.55 -6.32 -1.10
C GLY A 74 11.56 -5.53 -1.96
N VAL A 75 10.46 -6.16 -2.40
CA VAL A 75 9.38 -5.46 -3.13
C VAL A 75 8.70 -4.43 -2.23
N LEU A 76 8.43 -4.80 -0.97
CA LEU A 76 7.81 -3.89 -0.01
C LEU A 76 8.69 -2.69 0.32
N ASP A 77 9.99 -2.89 0.49
CA ASP A 77 10.92 -1.81 0.80
C ASP A 77 11.14 -0.88 -0.39
N ALA A 78 11.24 -1.41 -1.62
CA ALA A 78 11.26 -0.59 -2.84
C ALA A 78 9.99 0.26 -2.97
N ARG A 79 8.82 -0.36 -2.75
CA ARG A 79 7.52 0.33 -2.78
C ARG A 79 7.40 1.37 -1.66
N GLN A 80 7.83 1.04 -0.45
CA GLN A 80 7.89 1.95 0.70
C GLN A 80 8.68 3.20 0.35
N ASN A 81 9.90 3.04 -0.16
CA ASN A 81 10.77 4.17 -0.51
C ASN A 81 10.15 5.06 -1.58
N ARG A 82 9.58 4.46 -2.63
CA ARG A 82 8.87 5.22 -3.68
C ARG A 82 7.70 6.03 -3.11
N LEU A 83 6.85 5.41 -2.29
CA LEU A 83 5.67 6.06 -1.72
C LEU A 83 6.05 7.17 -0.73
N VAL A 84 7.04 6.91 0.14
CA VAL A 84 7.55 7.93 1.08
C VAL A 84 8.15 9.11 0.32
N ASN A 85 8.93 8.87 -0.74
CA ASN A 85 9.50 9.96 -1.54
C ASN A 85 8.41 10.76 -2.26
N ALA A 86 7.38 10.09 -2.81
CA ALA A 86 6.24 10.79 -3.41
C ALA A 86 5.52 11.68 -2.39
N LEU A 87 5.29 11.20 -1.17
CA LEU A 87 4.69 11.99 -0.09
C LEU A 87 5.58 13.16 0.33
N LYS A 88 6.89 12.95 0.48
CA LYS A 88 7.86 14.02 0.79
C LYS A 88 7.84 15.12 -0.26
N THR A 89 7.76 14.76 -1.53
CA THR A 89 7.65 15.73 -2.63
C THR A 89 6.32 16.47 -2.59
N LEU A 90 5.20 15.75 -2.47
CA LEU A 90 3.85 16.34 -2.45
C LEU A 90 3.65 17.28 -1.26
N TRP A 91 4.17 16.93 -0.10
CA TRP A 91 4.08 17.72 1.13
C TRP A 91 5.24 18.69 1.31
N ASN A 92 6.16 18.76 0.35
CA ASN A 92 7.33 19.63 0.39
C ASN A 92 8.16 19.49 1.69
N LEU A 93 8.40 18.25 2.14
CA LEU A 93 9.13 17.93 3.38
C LEU A 93 10.66 17.92 3.20
N GLY A 94 11.16 18.51 2.10
CA GLY A 94 12.59 18.59 1.80
C GLY A 94 13.32 19.69 2.57
N PRO A 95 14.67 19.68 2.55
CA PRO A 95 15.49 20.71 3.20
C PRO A 95 15.36 22.09 2.53
N ASN A 96 15.01 22.14 1.24
CA ASN A 96 14.74 23.38 0.50
C ASN A 96 13.26 23.75 0.57
N ARG A 97 12.78 24.18 1.74
CA ARG A 97 11.46 24.82 1.84
C ARG A 97 11.61 26.25 1.34
N PRO A 98 10.94 26.68 0.25
CA PRO A 98 10.85 28.09 -0.05
C PRO A 98 10.14 28.77 1.11
N SER A 99 10.78 29.75 1.73
CA SER A 99 10.12 30.68 2.64
C SER A 99 9.10 31.46 1.84
N LEU A 100 7.84 31.03 1.82
CA LEU A 100 6.64 31.86 1.64
C LEU A 100 5.41 30.96 1.49
N VAL A 101 4.59 31.00 2.55
CA VAL A 101 3.12 31.04 2.52
C VAL A 101 2.46 30.38 1.30
N ARG A 102 2.21 29.08 1.41
CA ARG A 102 0.97 28.51 0.90
C ARG A 102 0.48 27.47 1.89
N PHE A 103 -0.37 27.93 2.81
CA PHE A 103 -1.36 27.07 3.43
C PHE A 103 -2.13 26.42 2.28
N LEU A 104 -1.73 25.21 1.88
CA LEU A 104 -2.67 24.30 1.25
C LEU A 104 -3.69 24.01 2.35
N TYR A 105 -4.83 24.69 2.30
CA TYR A 105 -6.05 24.21 2.93
C TYR A 105 -6.40 22.87 2.27
N MET A 106 -5.76 21.80 2.71
CA MET A 106 -6.31 20.47 2.57
C MET A 106 -7.33 20.35 3.69
N VAL A 107 -8.58 20.72 3.38
CA VAL A 107 -9.72 20.40 4.22
C VAL A 107 -9.63 18.91 4.52
N LEU A 108 -9.37 18.57 5.78
CA LEU A 108 -9.65 17.27 6.36
C LEU A 108 -11.14 17.04 6.19
N PHE A 109 -11.57 16.42 5.09
CA PHE A 109 -12.81 15.67 5.08
C PHE A 109 -12.50 14.30 5.68
N CYS A 110 -12.37 14.29 7.01
CA CYS A 110 -12.70 13.12 7.81
C CYS A 110 -14.14 13.34 8.28
N ASP A 111 -15.10 12.86 7.49
CA ASP A 111 -16.37 12.30 7.95
C ASP A 111 -16.47 10.88 7.36
#